data_AF-A0A845R5T4-F1
#
_entry.id   AF-A0A845R5T4-F1
#
_cell.length_a   1.000
_cell.length_b   1.000
_cell.length_c   1.000
_cell.angle_alpha   90.00
_cell.angle_beta   90.00
_cell.angle_gamma   90.00
#
_symmetry.space_group_name_H-M   'P 1'
#
loop_
_entity.id
_entity.type
_entity.pdbx_description
1 polymer ?
#
loop_
_entity_poly.entity_id
_entity_poly.type
_entity_poly.pdbx_seq_one_letter_code
_entity_poly.pdbx_strand_id
1 'polypeptide(L)' 'MDIKSNLLELETSAQRISDGLAAIRMMVLGLDEMNSEYTGAFHAVWHYLSDANEGFQKHIAACLDAV' A
#
# COMPACT_ATOMS: atom_id res chain seq x y z
N MET A 1 -7.23 25.37 -7.38
CA MET A 1 -6.77 24.43 -6.35
C MET A 1 -5.34 24.76 -6.02
N ASP A 2 -5.02 24.83 -4.73
CA ASP A 2 -3.64 24.98 -4.26
C ASP A 2 -2.95 23.62 -4.23
N ILE A 3 -1.65 23.59 -4.48
CA ILE A 3 -0.84 22.36 -4.56
C ILE A 3 -0.91 21.56 -3.25
N LYS A 4 -1.01 22.25 -2.10
CA LYS A 4 -1.14 21.64 -0.79
C LYS A 4 -2.44 20.84 -0.65
N SER A 5 -3.56 21.38 -1.15
CA SER A 5 -4.85 20.67 -1.16
C SER A 5 -4.78 19.38 -1.97
N ASN A 6 -4.13 19.42 -3.13
CA ASN A 6 -4.00 18.24 -4.00
C ASN A 6 -3.13 17.16 -3.36
N LEU A 7 -2.07 17.56 -2.65
CA LEU A 7 -1.18 16.64 -1.96
C LEU A 7 -1.86 15.95 -0.77
N LEU A 8 -2.72 16.66 -0.02
CA LEU A 8 -3.52 16.08 1.05
C LEU A 8 -4.57 15.08 0.52
N GLU A 9 -5.20 15.38 -0.62
CA GLU A 9 -6.10 14.44 -1.29
C GLU A 9 -5.35 13.20 -1.82
N LEU A 10 -4.12 13.39 -2.30
CA LEU A 10 -3.25 12.31 -2.74
C LEU A 10 -2.81 11.42 -1.57
N GLU A 11 -2.44 12.01 -0.42
CA GLU A 11 -2.15 11.29 0.83
C GLU A 11 -3.36 10.45 1.28
N THR A 12 -4.57 11.03 1.24
CA THR A 12 -5.81 10.31 1.56
C THR A 12 -6.01 9.10 0.62
N SER A 13 -5.72 9.27 -0.66
CA SER A 13 -5.80 8.18 -1.64
C SER A 13 -4.73 7.12 -1.40
N ALA A 14 -3.52 7.52 -1.04
CA ALA A 14 -2.42 6.62 -0.69
C ALA A 14 -2.71 5.82 0.57
N GLN A 15 -3.36 6.42 1.58
CA GLN A 15 -3.79 5.72 2.78
C GLN A 15 -4.78 4.58 2.44
N ARG A 16 -5.74 4.82 1.55
CA ARG A 16 -6.68 3.79 1.10
C ARG A 16 -5.99 2.60 0.42
N ILE A 17 -4.92 2.87 -0.34
CA ILE A 17 -4.09 1.81 -0.95
C ILE A 17 -3.40 1.00 0.15
N SER A 18 -2.83 1.68 1.14
CA SER A 18 -2.20 1.03 2.30
C SER A 18 -3.17 0.13 3.07
N ASP A 19 -4.40 0.59 3.30
CA ASP A 19 -5.45 -0.19 3.96
C ASP A 19 -5.82 -1.44 3.15
N GLY A 20 -5.94 -1.30 1.82
CA GLY A 20 -6.16 -2.43 0.91
C GLY A 20 -5.03 -3.46 0.96
N LEU A 21 -3.78 -3.02 1.05
CA LEU A 21 -2.63 -3.92 1.18
C LEU A 21 -2.61 -4.66 2.51
N ALA A 22 -3.07 -4.03 3.59
CA ALA A 22 -3.25 -4.70 4.87
C ALA A 22 -4.30 -5.81 4.79
N ALA A 23 -5.41 -5.58 4.07
CA ALA A 23 -6.42 -6.61 3.82
C ALA A 23 -5.86 -7.76 2.96
N ILE A 24 -5.09 -7.46 1.91
CA ILE A 24 -4.42 -8.49 1.10
C ILE A 24 -3.46 -9.31 1.95
N ARG A 25 -2.70 -8.69 2.87
CA ARG A 25 -1.82 -9.40 3.80
C ARG A 25 -2.59 -10.43 4.63
N MET A 26 -3.77 -10.06 5.13
CA MET A 26 -4.64 -10.99 5.87
C MET A 26 -5.07 -12.18 5.01
N MET A 27 -5.36 -11.95 3.72
CA MET A 27 -5.68 -13.03 2.80
C MET A 27 -4.49 -13.97 2.58
N VAL A 28 -3.27 -13.44 2.43
CA VAL A 28 -2.05 -14.25 2.32
C VAL A 28 -1.88 -15.15 3.54
N LEU A 29 -2.07 -14.61 4.75
CA LEU A 29 -1.97 -15.38 5.99
C LEU A 29 -3.04 -16.49 6.05
N GLY A 30 -4.28 -16.21 5.66
CA GLY A 30 -5.32 -17.23 5.60
C GLY A 30 -5.03 -18.35 4.58
N LEU A 31 -4.44 -18.00 3.42
CA LEU A 31 -4.01 -19.00 2.44
C LEU A 31 -2.87 -19.88 2.98
N ASP A 32 -1.95 -19.30 3.74
CA ASP A 32 -0.86 -20.01 4.41
C ASP A 32 -1.40 -21.02 5.44
N GLU A 33 -2.34 -20.59 6.30
CA GLU A 33 -3.02 -21.48 7.25
C GLU A 33 -3.74 -22.64 6.57
N MET A 34 -4.28 -22.42 5.37
CA MET A 34 -4.96 -23.44 4.58
C MET A 34 -3.99 -24.33 3.76
N ASN A 35 -2.67 -24.12 3.85
CA ASN A 35 -1.66 -24.76 2.99
C ASN A 35 -1.99 -24.66 1.50
N SER A 36 -2.52 -23.51 1.07
CA SER A 36 -2.89 -23.29 -0.33
C SER A 36 -1.66 -23.28 -1.23
N GLU A 37 -1.78 -23.91 -2.41
CA GLU A 37 -0.73 -23.82 -3.45
C GLU A 37 -0.50 -22.38 -3.94
N TYR A 38 -1.48 -21.49 -3.75
CA TYR A 38 -1.42 -20.09 -4.19
C TYR A 38 -0.72 -19.16 -3.19
N THR A 39 -0.41 -19.62 -1.96
CA THR A 39 0.17 -18.79 -0.91
C THR A 39 1.42 -18.06 -1.37
N GLY A 40 2.36 -18.77 -2.02
CA GLY A 40 3.60 -18.17 -2.50
C GLY A 40 3.38 -17.10 -3.56
N ALA A 41 2.50 -17.35 -4.53
CA ALA A 41 2.19 -16.39 -5.59
C ALA A 41 1.47 -15.17 -5.05
N PHE A 42 0.51 -15.35 -4.14
CA PHE A 42 -0.24 -14.25 -3.54
C PHE A 42 0.63 -13.42 -2.57
N HIS A 43 1.53 -14.06 -1.84
CA HIS A 43 2.56 -13.39 -1.04
C HIS A 43 3.45 -12.50 -1.91
N ALA A 44 3.90 -12.98 -3.08
CA ALA A 44 4.72 -12.18 -3.99
C ALA A 44 3.98 -10.92 -4.47
N VAL A 45 2.70 -11.04 -4.84
CA VAL A 45 1.87 -9.89 -5.23
C VAL A 45 1.76 -8.89 -4.08
N TRP A 46 1.44 -9.37 -2.88
CA TRP A 46 1.39 -8.50 -1.69
C TRP A 46 2.72 -7.78 -1.45
N HIS A 47 3.84 -8.50 -1.51
CA HIS A 47 5.16 -7.96 -1.26
C HIS A 47 5.52 -6.86 -2.26
N TYR A 48 5.37 -7.10 -3.56
CA TYR A 48 5.69 -6.09 -4.58
C TYR A 48 4.86 -4.81 -4.43
N LEU A 49 3.58 -4.95 -4.10
CA LEU A 49 2.71 -3.81 -3.89
C LEU A 49 3.00 -3.08 -2.58
N SER A 50 3.38 -3.81 -1.53
CA SER A 50 3.80 -3.24 -0.24
C SER A 50 5.06 -2.39 -0.40
N ASP A 51 6.07 -2.90 -1.11
CA ASP A 51 7.31 -2.18 -1.39
C ASP A 51 7.05 -0.91 -2.20
N ALA A 52 6.21 -1.01 -3.24
CA ALA A 52 5.80 0.14 -4.04
C ALA A 52 5.04 1.19 -3.21
N ASN A 53 4.13 0.75 -2.32
CA ASN A 53 3.40 1.65 -1.43
C ASN A 53 4.33 2.35 -0.44
N GLU A 54 5.34 1.66 0.11
CA GLU A 54 6.32 2.30 1.00
C GLU A 54 7.09 3.42 0.28
N GLY A 55 7.53 3.17 -0.95
CA GLY A 55 8.17 4.21 -1.79
C GLY A 55 7.23 5.38 -2.08
N PHE A 56 5.98 5.07 -2.44
CA PHE A 56 4.96 6.09 -2.74
C PHE A 56 4.66 7.00 -1.54
N GLN A 57 4.46 6.41 -0.36
CA GLN A 57 4.21 7.14 0.88
C GLN A 57 5.39 8.06 1.23
N LYS A 58 6.63 7.58 1.09
CA LYS A 58 7.84 8.41 1.30
C LYS A 58 7.87 9.62 0.38
N HIS A 59 7.51 9.46 -0.89
CA HIS A 59 7.50 10.56 -1.84
C HIS A 59 6.38 11.56 -1.57
N ILE A 60 5.18 11.12 -1.17
CA ILE A 60 4.10 12.03 -0.76
C ILE A 60 4.50 12.85 0.46
N ALA A 61 5.04 12.19 1.50
CA ALA A 61 5.48 12.86 2.71
C ALA A 61 6.54 13.94 2.40
N ALA A 62 7.54 13.59 1.58
CA ALA A 62 8.57 14.56 1.15
C ALA A 62 7.98 15.75 0.37
N CYS A 63 6.95 15.53 -0.46
CA CYS A 63 6.25 16.61 -1.15
C CYS A 63 5.45 17.49 -0.19
N LEU A 64 4.76 16.91 0.80
CA LEU A 64 3.99 17.64 1.81
C LEU A 64 4.90 18.50 2.70
N ASP A 65 6.07 18.00 3.08
CA ASP A 65 7.05 18.74 3.88
C ASP A 65 7.65 19.93 3.14
N ALA A 66 7.64 19.90 1.81
CA ALA A 66 8.18 20.96 0.97
C ALA A 66 7.19 22.11 0.66
N VAL A 67 5.91 22.01 1.09
CA VAL A 67 4.82 22.96 0.74
C VAL A 67 4.11 23.66 1.91
#